data_AF-A0A158Q6K9-F1
#
_entry.id   AF-A0A158Q6K9-F1
#
_cell.length_a   1.000
_cell.length_b   1.000
_cell.length_c   1.000
_cell.angle_alpha   90.00
_cell.angle_beta   90.00
_cell.angle_gamma   90.00
#
_symmetry.space_group_name_H-M   'P 1'
#
loop_
_entity.id
_entity.type
_entity.pdbx_description
1 polymer ?
#
loop_
_entity_poly.entity_id
_entity_poly.type
_entity_poly.pdbx_seq_one_letter_code
_entity_poly.pdbx_strand_id
1 'polypeptide(L)'
;MCTMPALNKIALEMCPHTCGLCDLPGAGGECPDTIDGCESLRGFCHVDSIRNMCQRTCFSRSCFQNLTTPSSISSGCIDAHANCTLYRNLCNIGDYGSVMRRECRRTCGHC
;
A
#
# COMPACT_ATOMS: atom_id res chain seq x y z
N MET A 1 0.19 -10.58 -9.21
CA MET A 1 -0.95 -11.51 -9.42
C MET A 1 -2.28 -10.91 -8.98
N CYS A 2 -2.30 -10.05 -7.96
CA CYS A 2 -3.51 -9.37 -7.46
C CYS A 2 -3.86 -8.04 -8.15
N THR A 3 -2.97 -7.52 -9.00
CA THR A 3 -3.10 -6.21 -9.68
C THR A 3 -3.69 -6.30 -11.08
N MET A 4 -4.00 -7.52 -11.55
CA MET A 4 -4.47 -7.75 -12.90
C MET A 4 -6.00 -7.84 -12.88
N PRO A 5 -6.73 -6.88 -13.48
CA PRO A 5 -8.19 -6.80 -13.37
C PRO A 5 -8.89 -8.06 -13.88
N ALA A 6 -8.29 -8.76 -14.85
CA ALA A 6 -8.77 -10.04 -15.36
C ALA A 6 -8.67 -11.20 -14.34
N LEU A 7 -7.75 -11.10 -13.38
CA LEU A 7 -7.58 -12.09 -12.31
C LEU A 7 -8.25 -11.68 -11.02
N ASN A 8 -8.92 -10.53 -10.89
CA ASN A 8 -9.57 -10.16 -9.63
C ASN A 8 -10.59 -11.22 -9.17
N LYS A 9 -11.35 -11.80 -10.10
CA LYS A 9 -12.30 -12.89 -9.79
C LYS A 9 -11.59 -14.19 -9.40
N ILE A 10 -10.50 -14.51 -10.07
CA ILE A 10 -9.68 -15.70 -9.78
C ILE A 10 -8.92 -15.53 -8.46
N ALA A 11 -8.45 -14.31 -8.16
CA ALA A 11 -7.79 -13.93 -6.94
C ALA A 11 -8.76 -13.96 -5.75
N LEU A 12 -10.03 -13.61 -5.97
CA LEU A 12 -11.10 -13.80 -4.99
C LEU A 12 -11.32 -15.27 -4.66
N GLU A 13 -11.31 -16.16 -5.66
CA GLU A 13 -11.61 -17.58 -5.43
C GLU A 13 -10.39 -18.42 -5.00
N MET A 14 -9.19 -18.10 -5.49
CA MET A 14 -7.98 -18.87 -5.21
C MET A 14 -7.12 -18.30 -4.07
N CYS A 15 -7.05 -16.97 -3.95
CA CYS A 15 -6.12 -16.33 -3.01
C CYS A 15 -6.70 -15.04 -2.39
N PRO A 16 -7.90 -15.05 -1.78
CA PRO A 16 -8.51 -13.84 -1.23
C PRO A 16 -7.60 -13.22 -0.15
N HIS A 17 -6.96 -14.07 0.65
CA HIS A 17 -6.02 -13.70 1.70
C HIS A 17 -4.74 -13.07 1.16
N THR A 18 -4.11 -13.68 0.15
CA THR A 18 -2.86 -13.16 -0.44
C THR A 18 -3.09 -11.86 -1.20
N CYS A 19 -4.29 -11.67 -1.74
CA CYS A 19 -4.64 -10.49 -2.52
C CYS A 19 -5.36 -9.40 -1.73
N GLY A 20 -5.59 -9.57 -0.42
CA GLY A 20 -6.27 -8.57 0.42
C GLY A 20 -7.73 -8.35 0.04
N LEU A 21 -8.35 -9.33 -0.62
CA LEU A 21 -9.71 -9.23 -1.16
C LEU A 21 -10.78 -9.78 -0.19
N CYS A 22 -10.44 -10.00 1.07
CA CYS A 22 -11.33 -10.62 2.06
C CYS A 22 -12.58 -9.78 2.41
N ASP A 23 -12.59 -8.47 2.08
CA ASP A 23 -13.77 -7.61 2.27
C ASP A 23 -14.79 -7.73 1.12
N LEU A 24 -14.44 -8.44 0.04
CA LEU A 24 -15.36 -8.62 -1.10
C LEU A 24 -16.37 -9.75 -0.85
N PRO A 25 -17.64 -9.56 -1.24
CA PRO A 25 -18.63 -10.63 -1.22
C PRO A 25 -18.15 -11.78 -2.12
N GLY A 26 -17.98 -12.98 -1.54
CA GLY A 26 -17.43 -14.17 -2.20
C GLY A 26 -16.12 -14.68 -1.61
N ALA A 27 -15.41 -13.85 -0.82
CA ALA A 27 -14.15 -14.22 -0.17
C ALA A 27 -14.32 -14.83 1.24
N GLY A 28 -15.52 -15.28 1.60
CA GLY A 28 -15.84 -15.75 2.96
C GLY A 28 -15.99 -14.64 4.01
N GLY A 29 -15.72 -13.37 3.68
CA GLY A 29 -16.00 -12.22 4.54
C GLY A 29 -15.14 -12.12 5.82
N GLU A 30 -14.10 -12.96 5.93
CA GLU A 30 -13.30 -13.07 7.15
C GLU A 30 -11.82 -12.92 6.80
N CYS A 31 -11.23 -11.78 7.20
CA CYS A 31 -9.80 -11.57 7.20
C CYS A 31 -9.13 -12.46 8.26
N PRO A 32 -8.11 -13.28 7.95
CA PRO A 32 -7.42 -14.09 8.94
C PRO A 32 -6.47 -13.22 9.77
N ASP A 33 -6.17 -13.67 10.98
CA ASP A 33 -5.09 -13.08 11.77
C ASP A 33 -3.74 -13.50 11.17
N THR A 34 -2.81 -12.54 10.99
CA THR A 34 -1.45 -12.81 10.48
C THR A 34 -0.50 -13.31 11.54
N ILE A 35 -0.86 -13.18 12.82
CA ILE A 35 -0.08 -13.67 13.96
C ILE A 35 -0.94 -14.60 14.81
N ASP A 36 -0.30 -15.60 15.40
CA ASP A 36 -0.91 -16.39 16.47
C ASP A 36 -0.92 -15.58 17.78
N GLY A 37 -1.86 -15.85 18.68
CA GLY A 37 -1.99 -15.12 19.94
C GLY A 37 -2.78 -13.80 19.87
N CYS A 38 -3.50 -13.56 18.78
CA CYS A 38 -4.41 -12.41 18.68
C CYS A 38 -5.51 -12.36 19.75
N GLU A 39 -5.90 -13.52 20.30
CA GLU A 39 -6.83 -13.63 21.42
C GLU A 39 -6.38 -12.80 22.64
N SER A 40 -5.08 -12.80 22.94
CA SER A 40 -4.48 -11.99 24.01
C SER A 40 -4.40 -10.51 23.65
N LEU A 41 -4.40 -10.20 22.34
CA LEU A 41 -4.25 -8.86 21.80
C LEU A 41 -5.59 -8.17 21.52
N ARG A 42 -6.72 -8.79 21.84
CA ARG A 42 -8.08 -8.22 21.66
C ARG A 42 -8.24 -6.83 22.29
N GLY A 43 -7.62 -6.58 23.45
CA GLY A 43 -7.63 -5.25 24.08
C GLY A 43 -6.85 -4.18 23.32
N PHE A 44 -5.94 -4.59 22.43
CA PHE A 44 -5.07 -3.74 21.65
C PHE A 44 -5.57 -3.52 20.21
N CYS A 45 -6.82 -3.89 19.88
CA CYS A 45 -7.41 -3.62 18.57
C CYS A 45 -7.51 -2.13 18.19
N HIS A 46 -7.27 -1.23 19.16
CA HIS A 46 -7.12 0.21 18.92
C HIS A 46 -5.76 0.58 18.32
N VAL A 47 -4.74 -0.29 18.44
CA VAL A 47 -3.43 -0.12 17.84
C VAL A 47 -3.49 -0.58 16.39
N ASP A 48 -3.23 0.32 15.44
CA ASP A 48 -3.35 0.00 14.01
C ASP A 48 -2.51 -1.21 13.59
N SER A 49 -1.30 -1.35 14.14
CA SER A 49 -0.45 -2.54 13.92
C SER A 49 -1.12 -3.83 14.36
N ILE A 50 -1.68 -3.86 15.57
CA ILE A 50 -2.39 -5.04 16.08
C ILE A 50 -3.66 -5.27 15.27
N ARG A 51 -4.43 -4.23 14.93
CA ARG A 51 -5.64 -4.35 14.11
C ARG A 51 -5.33 -4.90 12.72
N ASN A 52 -4.21 -4.50 12.12
CA ASN A 52 -3.77 -4.98 10.81
C ASN A 52 -3.23 -6.41 10.86
N MET A 53 -2.68 -6.84 12.00
CA MET A 53 -2.22 -8.20 12.19
C MET A 53 -3.38 -9.13 12.61
N CYS A 54 -4.14 -8.75 13.61
CA CYS A 54 -5.25 -9.49 14.21
C CYS A 54 -6.58 -9.15 13.54
N GLN A 55 -6.64 -9.27 12.21
CA GLN A 55 -7.77 -8.76 11.43
C GLN A 55 -9.08 -9.48 11.74
N ARG A 56 -9.02 -10.81 11.92
CA ARG A 56 -10.18 -11.63 12.29
C ARG A 56 -10.64 -11.27 13.69
N THR A 57 -9.67 -11.26 14.60
CA THR A 57 -9.91 -11.10 16.03
C THR A 57 -10.38 -9.69 16.39
N CYS A 58 -9.91 -8.69 15.65
CA CYS A 58 -10.35 -7.29 15.77
C CYS A 58 -11.53 -6.93 14.87
N PHE A 59 -12.14 -7.90 14.17
CA PHE A 59 -13.22 -7.67 13.19
C PHE A 59 -12.89 -6.54 12.20
N SER A 60 -11.62 -6.46 11.81
CA SER A 60 -11.14 -5.47 10.86
C SER A 60 -11.64 -5.85 9.47
N ARG A 61 -12.59 -5.07 8.96
CA ARG A 61 -12.99 -5.08 7.53
C ARG A 61 -11.84 -4.65 6.61
N SER A 62 -10.87 -3.94 7.16
CA SER A 62 -9.70 -3.47 6.44
C SER A 62 -8.62 -4.56 6.43
N CYS A 63 -8.80 -5.59 5.62
CA CYS A 63 -7.73 -6.52 5.27
C CYS A 63 -6.63 -5.77 4.52
N PHE A 64 -5.59 -5.33 5.22
CA PHE A 64 -4.38 -4.73 4.63
C PHE A 64 -4.70 -3.73 3.51
N GLN A 65 -5.12 -2.53 3.88
CA GLN A 65 -4.97 -1.38 2.95
C GLN A 65 -3.50 -1.11 2.62
N ASN A 66 -2.53 -1.80 3.23
CA ASN A 66 -1.11 -1.61 2.97
C ASN A 66 -0.59 -2.23 1.65
N LEU A 67 -1.46 -2.73 0.77
CA LEU A 67 -1.11 -2.97 -0.64
C LEU A 67 -1.89 -2.10 -1.64
N THR A 68 -2.89 -1.33 -1.18
CA THR A 68 -3.66 -0.42 -2.07
C THR A 68 -4.26 0.77 -1.32
N THR A 69 -3.47 1.50 -0.54
CA THR A 69 -3.71 2.93 -0.35
C THR A 69 -2.90 3.67 -1.40
N PRO A 70 -3.52 4.15 -2.49
CA PRO A 70 -3.31 5.54 -2.79
C PRO A 70 -4.01 6.33 -1.66
N SER A 71 -3.42 6.34 -0.45
CA SER A 71 -3.76 7.30 0.61
C SER A 71 -3.43 8.64 0.00
N SER A 72 -4.38 9.21 -0.74
CA SER A 72 -4.12 10.27 -1.69
C SER A 72 -2.94 9.94 -2.62
N ILE A 73 -3.23 9.33 -3.78
CA ILE A 73 -2.76 10.05 -4.98
C ILE A 73 -3.50 11.38 -4.92
N SER A 74 -2.98 12.31 -4.12
CA SER A 74 -2.83 13.62 -4.69
C SER A 74 -2.05 13.30 -5.96
N SER A 75 -2.50 13.78 -7.10
CA SER A 75 -1.62 13.95 -8.25
C SER A 75 -0.44 14.90 -7.92
N GLY A 76 -0.03 15.01 -6.65
CA GLY A 76 1.13 15.66 -6.08
C GLY A 76 2.32 14.75 -6.30
N CYS A 77 2.80 14.83 -7.53
CA CYS A 77 4.20 14.73 -7.88
C CYS A 77 5.15 14.61 -6.66
N ILE A 78 5.72 13.41 -6.53
CA ILE A 78 6.69 13.01 -5.51
C ILE A 78 8.04 12.73 -6.18
N ASP A 79 9.09 12.72 -5.38
CA ASP A 79 10.40 12.24 -5.80
C ASP A 79 10.43 10.71 -5.72
N ALA A 80 10.85 10.05 -6.81
CA ALA A 80 11.10 8.62 -6.88
C ALA A 80 12.31 8.19 -6.05
N HIS A 81 13.24 9.11 -5.76
CA HIS A 81 14.47 8.80 -5.01
C HIS A 81 14.63 9.68 -3.77
N ALA A 82 15.00 9.08 -2.63
CA ALA A 82 15.22 9.82 -1.37
C ALA A 82 16.36 10.84 -1.46
N ASN A 83 17.37 10.57 -2.30
CA ASN A 83 18.52 11.47 -2.51
C ASN A 83 18.24 12.65 -3.45
N CYS A 84 17.02 12.84 -3.94
CA CYS A 84 16.70 13.96 -4.82
C CYS A 84 17.09 15.32 -4.22
N THR A 85 16.99 15.49 -2.89
CA THR A 85 17.44 16.69 -2.18
C THR A 85 18.91 17.02 -2.38
N LEU A 86 19.78 16.00 -2.51
CA LEU A 86 21.22 16.17 -2.79
C LEU A 86 21.47 16.57 -4.25
N TYR A 87 20.59 16.16 -5.14
CA TYR A 87 20.70 16.37 -6.59
C TYR A 87 19.87 17.55 -7.09
N ARG A 88 19.36 18.41 -6.21
CA ARG A 88 18.55 19.59 -6.59
C ARG A 88 19.30 20.52 -7.55
N ASN A 89 20.62 20.60 -7.42
CA ASN A 89 21.48 21.35 -8.34
C ASN A 89 21.56 20.71 -9.74
N LEU A 90 21.33 19.40 -9.88
CA LEU A 90 21.36 18.66 -11.13
C LEU A 90 20.07 18.81 -11.97
N CYS A 91 18.98 19.32 -11.38
CA CYS A 91 17.71 19.55 -12.09
C CYS A 91 17.86 20.42 -13.35
N ASN A 92 18.83 21.34 -13.35
CA ASN A 92 19.11 22.26 -14.46
C ASN A 92 20.40 21.92 -15.22
N ILE A 93 21.02 20.77 -14.96
CA ILE A 93 22.28 20.38 -15.60
C ILE A 93 21.98 19.41 -16.75
N GLY A 94 22.00 19.94 -17.98
CA GLY A 94 22.04 19.17 -19.23
C GLY A 94 21.22 17.87 -19.23
N ASP A 95 21.89 16.77 -19.55
CA ASP A 95 21.30 15.42 -19.67
C ASP A 95 20.70 14.93 -18.34
N TYR A 96 21.37 15.21 -17.22
CA TYR A 96 20.90 14.87 -15.87
C TYR A 96 19.57 15.54 -15.54
N GLY A 97 19.32 16.76 -16.03
CA GLY A 97 18.05 17.45 -15.83
C GLY A 97 16.85 16.69 -16.41
N SER A 98 17.04 15.89 -17.46
CA SER A 98 15.97 15.05 -18.04
C SER A 98 15.63 13.84 -17.15
N VAL A 99 16.64 13.29 -16.47
CA VAL A 99 16.52 12.17 -15.54
C VAL A 99 15.92 12.68 -14.23
N MET A 100 16.44 13.78 -13.71
CA MET A 100 15.94 14.43 -12.49
C MET A 100 14.49 14.90 -12.65
N ARG A 101 14.03 15.27 -13.84
CA ARG A 101 12.60 15.59 -14.08
C ARG A 101 11.67 14.39 -14.00
N ARG A 102 12.18 13.18 -14.21
CA ARG A 102 11.41 11.93 -14.09
C ARG A 102 11.50 11.35 -12.68
N GLU A 103 12.71 11.33 -12.14
CA GLU A 103 13.02 10.74 -10.82
C GLU A 103 12.78 11.71 -9.67
N CYS A 104 13.00 13.01 -9.84
CA CYS A 104 12.97 14.03 -8.79
C CYS A 104 11.96 15.13 -9.11
N ARG A 105 10.74 14.73 -9.46
CA ARG A 105 9.68 15.63 -9.96
C ARG A 105 9.36 16.73 -8.95
N ARG A 106 9.32 16.37 -7.66
CA ARG A 106 9.00 17.27 -6.55
C ARG A 106 10.16 18.19 -6.21
N THR A 107 11.37 17.66 -6.13
CA THR A 107 12.57 18.44 -5.84
C THR A 107 12.93 19.41 -6.97
N CYS A 108 12.69 19.03 -8.23
CA CYS A 108 12.93 19.88 -9.38
C CYS A 108 11.77 20.84 -9.72
N GLY A 109 10.66 20.82 -8.96
CA GLY A 109 9.53 21.73 -9.19
C GLY A 109 8.77 21.46 -10.50
N HIS A 110 8.70 20.20 -10.92
CA HIS A 110 7.89 19.74 -12.05
C HIS A 110 6.58 19.07 -11.62
N CYS A 111 6.15 19.45 -10.41
CA CYS A 111 4.77 19.48 -9.96
C CYS A 111 4.27 20.91 -10.23
#